data_AF-A0A2M7G2B5-F1
#
_entry.id   AF-A0A2M7G2B5-F1
#
_cell.length_a   1.000
_cell.length_b   1.000
_cell.length_c   1.000
_cell.angle_alpha   90.00
_cell.angle_beta   90.00
_cell.angle_gamma   90.00
#
_symmetry.space_group_name_H-M   'P 1'
#
loop_
_entity.id
_entity.type
_entity.pdbx_description
1 polymer ?
#
loop_
_entity_poly.entity_id
_entity_poly.type
_entity_poly.pdbx_seq_one_letter_code
_entity_poly.pdbx_strand_id
1 'polypeptide(L)'
;MTGDFSPDSLNPDYIEDFLESFSHKCVEFGYYCDQYMREEINLGEITRKLSEATGEGEGFFGANHAMMTPQQFHRFEVMQRSLDQMTTQLIETEIKRNKQIIQEALSKGEYFIVNITFNSIHSSIYMAYNNPNDQLKMERDAKLAELQQEQELVQALMKVLKAIESRNRPSEYNDVERHKLEKAFQIYAEYFKKLEPSAIKQACDNRAILLLEEHVAYLESNAYFNDRRKALEHVSICVHHLREIANLEGRARLEELKERVRPPDPTQELKRLFEEVEKAEGEANIYSAVVAFNNCAEANPAEPSIHDLKRRMRVILKQKGFL
;
A
#
# COMPACT_ATOMS: atom_id res chain seq x y z
N MET A 1 11.64 29.99 72.35
CA MET A 1 10.34 29.49 71.84
C MET A 1 10.65 28.44 70.79
N THR A 2 10.85 27.21 71.25
CA THR A 2 11.03 26.02 70.43
C THR A 2 9.64 25.46 70.20
N GLY A 3 9.12 25.61 68.97
CA GLY A 3 7.87 24.98 68.58
C GLY A 3 8.10 23.48 68.39
N ASP A 4 7.44 22.68 69.23
CA ASP A 4 7.25 21.25 69.03
C ASP A 4 6.60 21.01 67.66
N PHE A 5 7.30 20.29 66.79
CA PHE A 5 6.68 19.55 65.69
C PHE A 5 6.46 18.12 66.20
N SER A 6 5.27 17.86 66.74
CA SER A 6 4.82 16.50 67.04
C SER A 6 4.47 15.81 65.70
N PRO A 7 4.99 14.61 65.41
CA PRO A 7 4.67 13.86 64.19
C PRO A 7 3.38 13.02 64.34
N ASP A 8 2.36 13.56 65.02
CA ASP A 8 1.13 12.85 65.35
C ASP A 8 -0.09 13.49 64.67
N SER A 9 -0.39 13.03 63.45
CA SER A 9 -1.74 12.71 62.95
C SER A 9 -1.68 12.46 61.43
N LEU A 10 -0.99 11.39 61.02
CA LEU A 10 -1.11 10.86 59.66
C LEU A 10 -2.48 10.21 59.55
N ASN A 11 -3.41 10.86 58.86
CA ASN A 11 -4.80 10.43 58.73
C ASN A 11 -4.88 9.20 57.77
N PRO A 12 -5.18 7.98 58.26
CA PRO A 12 -5.31 6.78 57.42
C PRO A 12 -6.41 6.94 56.36
N ASP A 13 -7.41 7.77 56.67
CA ASP A 13 -8.55 8.08 55.79
C ASP A 13 -8.08 8.77 54.49
N TYR A 14 -6.98 9.54 54.53
CA TYR A 14 -6.45 10.21 53.33
C TYR A 14 -5.92 9.23 52.27
N ILE A 15 -5.28 8.13 52.69
CA ILE A 15 -4.80 7.09 51.76
C ILE A 15 -5.99 6.30 51.22
N GLU A 16 -6.98 5.99 52.05
CA GLU A 16 -8.19 5.29 51.61
C GLU A 16 -9.02 6.12 50.63
N ASP A 17 -9.25 7.40 50.92
CA ASP A 17 -9.96 8.34 50.04
C ASP A 17 -9.27 8.42 48.67
N PHE A 18 -7.92 8.44 48.65
CA PHE A 18 -7.17 8.38 47.41
C PHE A 18 -7.38 7.06 46.67
N LEU A 19 -7.26 5.91 47.34
CA LEU A 19 -7.40 4.60 46.70
C LEU A 19 -8.81 4.40 46.12
N GLU A 20 -9.85 4.91 46.77
CA GLU A 20 -11.22 4.91 46.24
C GLU A 20 -11.33 5.81 45.01
N SER A 21 -10.83 7.05 45.09
CA SER A 21 -10.83 7.98 43.96
C SER A 21 -10.04 7.44 42.76
N PHE A 22 -8.87 6.86 43.01
CA PHE A 22 -8.02 6.25 42.01
C PHE A 22 -8.68 5.03 41.38
N SER A 23 -9.38 4.20 42.17
CA SER A 23 -10.19 3.10 41.65
C SER A 23 -11.26 3.59 40.68
N HIS A 24 -11.98 4.66 41.04
CA HIS A 24 -12.98 5.25 40.15
C HIS A 24 -12.37 5.74 38.83
N LYS A 25 -11.21 6.40 38.88
CA LYS A 25 -10.48 6.83 37.69
C LYS A 25 -9.99 5.67 36.82
N CYS A 26 -9.54 4.58 37.42
CA CYS A 26 -9.16 3.37 36.66
C CYS A 26 -10.37 2.80 35.88
N VAL A 27 -11.53 2.74 36.52
CA VAL A 27 -12.78 2.30 35.87
C VAL A 27 -13.20 3.29 34.77
N GLU A 28 -13.12 4.60 35.04
CA GLU A 28 -13.42 5.65 34.06
C GLU A 28 -12.51 5.55 32.83
N PHE A 29 -11.21 5.33 33.03
CA PHE A 29 -10.26 5.10 31.96
C PHE A 29 -10.62 3.86 31.12
N GLY A 30 -11.08 2.77 31.76
CA GLY A 30 -11.59 1.60 31.06
C GLY A 30 -12.75 1.92 30.11
N TYR A 31 -13.69 2.78 30.52
CA TYR A 31 -14.76 3.23 29.63
C TYR A 31 -14.24 4.06 28.44
N TYR A 32 -13.25 4.94 28.66
CA TYR A 32 -12.64 5.67 27.55
C TYR A 32 -11.87 4.75 26.59
N CYS A 33 -11.21 3.70 27.10
CA CYS A 33 -10.62 2.66 26.26
C CYS A 33 -11.69 2.03 25.36
N ASP A 34 -12.85 1.65 25.90
CA ASP A 34 -13.95 1.09 25.10
C ASP A 34 -14.46 2.07 24.03
N GLN A 35 -14.64 3.35 24.38
CA GLN A 35 -15.05 4.39 23.44
C GLN A 35 -14.02 4.57 22.32
N TYR A 36 -12.73 4.53 22.67
CA TYR A 36 -11.65 4.62 21.69
C TYR A 36 -11.59 3.41 20.75
N MET A 37 -11.83 2.21 21.27
CA MET A 37 -11.91 0.99 20.47
C MET A 37 -13.09 1.02 19.49
N ARG A 38 -14.16 1.74 19.84
CA ARG A 38 -15.33 1.99 18.97
C ARG A 38 -15.19 3.23 18.08
N GLU A 39 -14.04 3.89 18.10
CA GLU A 39 -13.74 5.10 17.31
C GLU A 39 -14.65 6.30 17.67
N GLU A 40 -15.21 6.31 18.87
CA GLU A 40 -16.07 7.40 19.38
C GLU A 40 -15.24 8.62 19.84
N ILE A 41 -13.99 8.38 20.28
CA ILE A 41 -13.04 9.41 20.72
C ILE A 41 -11.71 9.27 19.98
N ASN A 42 -10.93 10.35 19.90
CA ASN A 42 -9.66 10.37 19.16
C ASN A 42 -8.42 10.03 20.02
N LEU A 43 -7.28 9.78 19.36
CA LEU A 43 -6.02 9.43 20.03
C LEU A 43 -5.57 10.50 21.04
N GLY A 44 -5.79 11.78 20.74
CA GLY A 44 -5.42 12.87 21.64
C GLY A 44 -6.25 12.86 22.94
N GLU A 45 -7.55 12.57 22.81
CA GLU A 45 -8.46 12.47 23.97
C GLU A 45 -8.09 11.30 24.88
N ILE A 46 -7.87 10.10 24.32
CA ILE A 46 -7.50 8.94 25.14
C ILE A 46 -6.10 9.07 25.74
N THR A 47 -5.15 9.70 25.02
CA THR A 47 -3.78 9.95 25.53
C THR A 47 -3.80 10.94 26.70
N ARG A 48 -4.66 11.96 26.64
CA ARG A 48 -4.88 12.88 27.77
C ARG A 48 -5.48 12.13 28.96
N LYS A 49 -6.50 11.30 28.73
CA LYS A 49 -7.13 10.49 29.79
C LYS A 49 -6.18 9.48 30.42
N LEU A 50 -5.30 8.88 29.63
CA LEU A 50 -4.22 8.04 30.13
C LEU A 50 -3.28 8.83 31.03
N SER A 51 -2.81 10.01 30.58
CA SER A 51 -1.89 10.85 31.34
C SER A 51 -2.50 11.36 32.66
N GLU A 52 -3.79 11.70 32.65
CA GLU A 52 -4.56 12.07 33.85
C GLU A 52 -4.63 10.90 34.84
N ALA A 53 -4.88 9.68 34.36
CA ALA A 53 -4.97 8.49 35.19
C ALA A 53 -3.61 8.04 35.76
N THR A 54 -2.54 8.07 34.97
CA THR A 54 -1.21 7.59 35.39
C THR A 54 -0.45 8.61 36.22
N GLY A 55 -0.48 9.89 35.84
CA GLY A 55 0.31 10.93 36.49
C GLY A 55 -0.06 11.17 37.96
N GLU A 56 -1.34 11.07 38.29
CA GLU A 56 -1.79 11.18 39.68
C GLU A 56 -1.42 9.94 40.53
N GLY A 57 -1.50 8.75 39.93
CA GLY A 57 -1.13 7.49 40.57
C GLY A 57 0.36 7.45 40.95
N GLU A 58 1.22 7.76 39.99
CA GLU A 58 2.67 7.79 40.18
C GLU A 58 3.10 8.88 41.18
N GLY A 59 2.52 10.08 41.07
CA GLY A 59 2.79 11.20 41.97
C GLY A 59 2.41 10.89 43.42
N PHE A 60 1.24 10.27 43.63
CA PHE A 60 0.79 9.88 44.96
C PHE A 60 1.63 8.75 45.55
N PHE A 61 1.94 7.72 44.77
CA PHE A 61 2.74 6.59 45.22
C PHE A 61 4.16 7.03 45.61
N GLY A 62 4.81 7.84 44.77
CA GLY A 62 6.14 8.38 45.06
C GLY A 62 6.22 9.11 46.40
N ALA A 63 5.17 9.87 46.75
CA ALA A 63 5.10 10.64 47.98
C ALA A 63 4.67 9.84 49.22
N ASN A 64 3.81 8.82 49.06
CA ASN A 64 3.09 8.21 50.19
C ASN A 64 3.32 6.70 50.36
N HIS A 65 4.07 6.01 49.48
CA HIS A 65 4.23 4.55 49.55
C HIS A 65 4.76 4.05 50.92
N ALA A 66 5.66 4.81 51.55
CA ALA A 66 6.25 4.45 52.84
C ALA A 66 5.25 4.47 54.02
N MET A 67 4.07 5.09 53.81
CA MET A 67 3.02 5.24 54.81
C MET A 67 1.83 4.29 54.58
N MET A 68 1.85 3.51 53.48
CA MET A 68 0.79 2.57 53.15
C MET A 68 0.89 1.28 53.97
N THR A 69 -0.25 0.77 54.42
CA THR A 69 -0.32 -0.60 54.94
C THR A 69 -0.11 -1.62 53.81
N PRO A 70 0.30 -2.86 54.11
CA PRO A 70 0.46 -3.90 53.08
C PRO A 70 -0.82 -4.16 52.26
N GLN A 71 -2.01 -4.01 52.86
CA GLN A 71 -3.28 -4.18 52.17
C GLN A 71 -3.56 -3.03 51.20
N GLN A 72 -3.28 -1.79 51.60
CA GLN A 72 -3.40 -0.60 50.76
C GLN A 72 -2.42 -0.63 49.59
N PHE A 73 -1.19 -1.02 49.86
CA PHE A 73 -0.16 -1.23 48.85
C PHE A 73 -0.61 -2.28 47.82
N HIS A 74 -1.13 -3.42 48.29
CA HIS A 74 -1.63 -4.45 47.39
C HIS A 74 -2.81 -3.96 46.52
N ARG A 75 -3.75 -3.19 47.07
CA ARG A 75 -4.85 -2.59 46.30
C ARG A 75 -4.33 -1.63 45.24
N PHE A 76 -3.37 -0.77 45.58
CA PHE A 76 -2.71 0.12 44.63
C PHE A 76 -2.04 -0.66 43.50
N GLU A 77 -1.27 -1.72 43.82
CA GLU A 77 -0.63 -2.56 42.82
C GLU A 77 -1.64 -3.21 41.86
N VAL A 78 -2.78 -3.68 42.35
CA VAL A 78 -3.83 -4.26 41.50
C VAL A 78 -4.40 -3.23 40.54
N MET A 79 -4.67 -2.00 41.02
CA MET A 79 -5.15 -0.91 40.18
C MET A 79 -4.12 -0.49 39.13
N GLN A 80 -2.86 -0.32 39.53
CA GLN A 80 -1.77 0.02 38.62
C GLN A 80 -1.57 -1.05 37.54
N ARG A 81 -1.58 -2.34 37.90
CA ARG A 81 -1.51 -3.44 36.92
C ARG A 81 -2.68 -3.41 35.94
N SER A 82 -3.87 -3.03 36.39
CA SER A 82 -5.04 -2.91 35.51
C SER A 82 -4.87 -1.76 34.51
N LEU A 83 -4.38 -0.60 34.96
CA LEU A 83 -4.03 0.52 34.08
C LEU A 83 -2.95 0.16 33.06
N ASP A 84 -1.88 -0.50 33.50
CA ASP A 84 -0.78 -0.94 32.63
C ASP A 84 -1.28 -1.91 31.55
N GLN A 85 -2.17 -2.85 31.92
CA GLN A 85 -2.79 -3.79 30.97
C GLN A 85 -3.66 -3.07 29.94
N MET A 86 -4.53 -2.15 30.37
CA MET A 86 -5.37 -1.37 29.45
C MET A 86 -4.54 -0.51 28.50
N THR A 87 -3.48 0.11 29.02
CA THR A 87 -2.52 0.91 28.25
C THR A 87 -1.81 0.06 27.20
N THR A 88 -1.34 -1.13 27.59
CA THR A 88 -0.69 -2.08 26.66
C THR A 88 -1.66 -2.51 25.57
N GLN A 89 -2.92 -2.83 25.90
CA GLN A 89 -3.93 -3.22 24.92
C GLN A 89 -4.27 -2.11 23.92
N LEU A 90 -4.37 -0.87 24.40
CA LEU A 90 -4.59 0.29 23.56
C LEU A 90 -3.43 0.47 22.58
N ILE A 91 -2.21 0.40 23.08
CA ILE A 91 -1.00 0.56 22.27
C ILE A 91 -0.88 -0.55 21.24
N GLU A 92 -1.11 -1.81 21.61
CA GLU A 92 -1.11 -2.95 20.67
C GLU A 92 -2.17 -2.79 19.58
N THR A 93 -3.32 -2.18 19.90
CA THR A 93 -4.35 -1.86 18.90
C THR A 93 -3.86 -0.78 17.94
N GLU A 94 -3.22 0.27 18.45
CA GLU A 94 -2.64 1.32 17.61
C GLU A 94 -1.52 0.81 16.72
N ILE A 95 -0.68 -0.11 17.21
CA ILE A 95 0.34 -0.78 16.40
C ILE A 95 -0.33 -1.52 15.23
N LYS A 96 -1.41 -2.27 15.48
CA LYS A 96 -2.15 -2.98 14.43
C LYS A 96 -2.78 -2.02 13.41
N ARG A 97 -3.44 -0.95 13.87
CA ARG A 97 -4.01 0.09 12.98
C ARG A 97 -2.93 0.77 12.15
N ASN A 98 -1.80 1.13 12.75
CA ASN A 98 -0.67 1.72 12.04
C ASN A 98 -0.07 0.75 11.00
N LYS A 99 -0.01 -0.56 11.27
CA LYS A 99 0.40 -1.55 10.26
C LYS A 99 -0.58 -1.61 9.09
N GLN A 100 -1.88 -1.45 9.32
CA GLN A 100 -2.88 -1.35 8.24
C GLN A 100 -2.69 -0.06 7.42
N ILE A 101 -2.46 1.08 8.09
CA ILE A 101 -2.14 2.36 7.42
C ILE A 101 -0.90 2.21 6.51
N ILE A 102 0.14 1.51 6.97
CA ILE A 102 1.32 1.23 6.14
C ILE A 102 0.93 0.45 4.88
N GLN A 103 0.10 -0.59 5.00
CA GLN A 103 -0.33 -1.40 3.86
C GLN A 103 -1.14 -0.57 2.86
N GLU A 104 -2.09 0.24 3.35
CA GLU A 104 -2.89 1.13 2.51
C GLU A 104 -2.01 2.17 1.81
N ALA A 105 -1.13 2.85 2.54
CA ALA A 105 -0.22 3.85 1.99
C ALA A 105 0.71 3.22 0.93
N LEU A 106 1.21 2.00 1.15
CA LEU A 106 2.01 1.27 0.16
C LEU A 106 1.22 1.01 -1.12
N SER A 107 -0.03 0.55 -1.00
CA SER A 107 -0.90 0.28 -2.16
C SER A 107 -1.22 1.53 -2.99
N LYS A 108 -1.26 2.72 -2.35
CA LYS A 108 -1.52 4.02 -2.99
C LYS A 108 -0.26 4.74 -3.47
N GLY A 109 0.93 4.28 -3.06
CA GLY A 109 2.19 4.98 -3.36
C GLY A 109 2.51 6.16 -2.42
N GLU A 110 1.84 6.25 -1.28
CA GLU A 110 2.02 7.32 -0.28
C GLU A 110 3.23 7.04 0.63
N TYR A 111 4.41 6.90 0.03
CA TYR A 111 5.65 6.45 0.68
C TYR A 111 6.11 7.29 1.87
N PHE A 112 5.73 8.57 1.91
CA PHE A 112 6.02 9.45 3.03
C PHE A 112 5.25 9.05 4.29
N ILE A 113 3.98 8.68 4.14
CA ILE A 113 3.13 8.22 5.25
C ILE A 113 3.72 6.96 5.86
N VAL A 114 4.13 5.99 5.04
CA VAL A 114 4.77 4.74 5.49
C VAL A 114 5.90 4.99 6.48
N ASN A 115 6.83 5.90 6.14
CA ASN A 115 7.98 6.21 6.99
C ASN A 115 7.58 6.84 8.33
N ILE A 116 6.63 7.77 8.32
CA ILE A 116 6.13 8.41 9.55
C ILE A 116 5.42 7.37 10.42
N THR A 117 4.64 6.48 9.81
CA THR A 117 3.87 5.47 10.54
C THR A 117 4.78 4.44 11.20
N PHE A 118 5.91 4.05 10.60
CA PHE A 118 6.91 3.21 11.28
C PHE A 118 7.48 3.89 12.53
N ASN A 119 7.78 5.20 12.46
CA ASN A 119 8.27 5.96 13.63
C ASN A 119 7.20 6.05 14.74
N SER A 120 5.92 6.16 14.34
CA SER A 120 4.80 6.11 15.27
C SER A 120 4.74 4.77 16.01
N ILE A 121 4.82 3.64 15.30
CA ILE A 121 4.85 2.29 15.89
C ILE A 121 6.04 2.13 16.82
N HIS A 122 7.22 2.60 16.42
CA HIS A 122 8.42 2.57 17.26
C HIS A 122 8.17 3.29 18.60
N SER A 123 7.62 4.50 18.55
CA SER A 123 7.30 5.29 19.75
C SER A 123 6.26 4.59 20.63
N SER A 124 5.22 4.00 20.02
CA SER A 124 4.21 3.19 20.70
C SER A 124 4.81 1.99 21.45
N ILE A 125 5.73 1.24 20.83
CA ILE A 125 6.41 0.11 21.48
C ILE A 125 7.20 0.59 22.70
N TYR A 126 7.93 1.71 22.60
CA TYR A 126 8.63 2.26 23.76
C TYR A 126 7.66 2.64 24.87
N MET A 127 6.52 3.25 24.58
CA MET A 127 5.55 3.65 25.60
C MET A 127 4.95 2.46 26.36
N ALA A 128 4.57 1.37 25.68
CA ALA A 128 3.97 0.21 26.33
C ALA A 128 4.98 -0.61 27.15
N TYR A 129 6.22 -0.69 26.67
CA TYR A 129 7.20 -1.65 27.17
C TYR A 129 8.43 -0.99 27.81
N ASN A 130 8.31 0.25 28.30
CA ASN A 130 9.43 0.97 28.95
C ASN A 130 9.73 0.55 30.39
N ASN A 131 8.94 -0.36 30.97
CA ASN A 131 9.07 -0.71 32.38
C ASN A 131 10.43 -1.40 32.66
N PRO A 132 11.10 -1.10 33.79
CA PRO A 132 12.45 -1.61 34.10
C PRO A 132 12.49 -3.10 34.45
N ASN A 133 11.38 -3.83 34.33
CA ASN A 133 11.36 -5.28 34.47
C ASN A 133 12.04 -5.93 33.26
N ASP A 134 13.04 -6.79 33.51
CA ASP A 134 13.83 -7.47 32.48
C ASP A 134 12.96 -8.20 31.44
N GLN A 135 11.82 -8.76 31.85
CA GLN A 135 10.91 -9.46 30.94
C GLN A 135 10.23 -8.53 29.92
N LEU A 136 9.76 -7.35 30.34
CA LEU A 136 9.13 -6.37 29.43
C LEU A 136 10.18 -5.71 28.52
N LYS A 137 11.40 -5.54 29.03
CA LYS A 137 12.53 -5.08 28.22
C LYS A 137 12.87 -6.07 27.11
N MET A 138 12.91 -7.37 27.41
CA MET A 138 13.12 -8.41 26.39
C MET A 138 12.00 -8.42 25.34
N GLU A 139 10.74 -8.26 25.75
CA GLU A 139 9.59 -8.19 24.83
C GLU A 139 9.66 -6.96 23.92
N ARG A 140 10.03 -5.80 24.49
CA ARG A 140 10.29 -4.57 23.72
C ARG A 140 11.34 -4.80 22.64
N ASP A 141 12.49 -5.33 23.03
CA ASP A 141 13.64 -5.49 22.13
C ASP A 141 13.30 -6.50 21.00
N ALA A 142 12.52 -7.54 21.30
CA ALA A 142 11.99 -8.46 20.29
C ALA A 142 11.06 -7.76 19.29
N LYS A 143 10.07 -7.00 19.78
CA LYS A 143 9.13 -6.25 18.92
C LYS A 143 9.82 -5.19 18.07
N LEU A 144 10.83 -4.50 18.62
CA LEU A 144 11.63 -3.54 17.87
C LEU A 144 12.47 -4.22 16.79
N ALA A 145 13.04 -5.39 17.07
CA ALA A 145 13.77 -6.17 16.07
C ALA A 145 12.86 -6.64 14.92
N GLU A 146 11.66 -7.12 15.23
CA GLU A 146 10.65 -7.48 14.22
C GLU A 146 10.25 -6.28 13.36
N LEU A 147 9.99 -5.13 14.00
CA LEU A 147 9.63 -3.90 13.30
C LEU A 147 10.76 -3.43 12.37
N GLN A 148 12.02 -3.52 12.83
CA GLN A 148 13.19 -3.14 12.05
C GLN A 148 13.34 -4.04 10.81
N GLN A 149 13.19 -5.36 10.95
CA GLN A 149 13.22 -6.28 9.81
C GLN A 149 12.09 -5.97 8.81
N GLU A 150 10.88 -5.72 9.30
CA GLU A 150 9.73 -5.33 8.48
C GLU A 150 10.00 -4.01 7.74
N GLN A 151 10.56 -3.02 8.43
CA GLN A 151 10.93 -1.73 7.85
C GLN A 151 12.01 -1.86 6.77
N GLU A 152 13.05 -2.66 6.99
CA GLU A 152 14.10 -2.90 5.99
C GLU A 152 13.55 -3.52 4.72
N LEU A 153 12.68 -4.52 4.86
CA LEU A 153 11.98 -5.13 3.74
C LEU A 153 11.13 -4.11 2.98
N VAL A 154 10.34 -3.30 3.71
CA VAL A 154 9.51 -2.25 3.12
C VAL A 154 10.35 -1.23 2.37
N GLN A 155 11.48 -0.78 2.93
CA GLN A 155 12.38 0.16 2.24
C GLN A 155 12.94 -0.43 0.94
N ALA A 156 13.32 -1.72 0.95
CA ALA A 156 13.79 -2.41 -0.23
C ALA A 156 12.70 -2.46 -1.32
N LEU A 157 11.47 -2.84 -0.97
CA LEU A 157 10.32 -2.86 -1.88
C LEU A 157 10.02 -1.46 -2.43
N MET A 158 9.92 -0.46 -1.55
CA MET A 158 9.65 0.94 -1.92
C MET A 158 10.68 1.51 -2.88
N LYS A 159 11.97 1.16 -2.72
CA LYS A 159 13.03 1.63 -3.61
C LYS A 159 12.81 1.20 -5.05
N VAL A 160 12.37 -0.05 -5.25
CA VAL A 160 12.08 -0.57 -6.60
C VAL A 160 10.77 0.00 -7.13
N LEU A 161 9.72 0.12 -6.30
CA LEU A 161 8.45 0.71 -6.70
C LEU A 161 8.61 2.18 -7.14
N LYS A 162 9.37 2.99 -6.40
CA LYS A 162 9.73 4.36 -6.79
C LYS A 162 10.49 4.41 -8.11
N ALA A 163 11.37 3.43 -8.34
CA ALA A 163 12.08 3.32 -9.61
C ALA A 163 11.14 3.02 -10.78
N ILE A 164 10.14 2.16 -10.59
CA ILE A 164 9.08 1.90 -11.59
C ILE A 164 8.26 3.17 -11.82
N GLU A 165 7.80 3.83 -10.75
CA GLU A 165 6.97 5.04 -10.82
C GLU A 165 7.65 6.19 -11.57
N SER A 166 8.95 6.40 -11.32
CA SER A 166 9.74 7.41 -12.05
C SER A 166 9.86 7.17 -13.57
N ARG A 167 9.58 5.94 -14.03
CA ARG A 167 9.72 5.49 -15.43
C ARG A 167 8.38 5.15 -16.09
N ASN A 168 7.29 5.12 -15.32
CA ASN A 168 5.94 4.81 -15.79
C ASN A 168 5.46 5.83 -16.84
N ARG A 169 5.86 7.09 -16.73
CA ARG A 169 5.42 8.16 -17.64
C ARG A 169 6.63 8.87 -18.25
N PRO A 170 7.35 8.21 -19.17
CA PRO A 170 8.53 8.81 -19.77
C PRO A 170 8.13 10.04 -20.62
N SER A 171 8.97 11.07 -20.67
CA SER A 171 8.72 12.23 -21.53
C SER A 171 8.81 11.88 -23.02
N GLU A 172 9.60 10.86 -23.35
CA GLU A 172 9.74 10.30 -24.69
C GLU A 172 9.60 8.78 -24.62
N TYR A 173 8.70 8.21 -25.42
CA TYR A 173 8.56 6.76 -25.50
C TYR A 173 9.48 6.20 -26.59
N ASN A 174 10.66 5.74 -26.17
CA ASN A 174 11.65 5.09 -27.01
C ASN A 174 12.09 3.74 -26.41
N ASP A 175 12.85 2.96 -27.18
CA ASP A 175 13.29 1.61 -26.79
C ASP A 175 14.11 1.59 -25.50
N VAL A 176 14.86 2.67 -25.23
CA VAL A 176 15.67 2.80 -24.01
C VAL A 176 14.79 2.96 -22.78
N GLU A 177 13.80 3.85 -22.83
CA GLU A 177 12.86 4.04 -21.71
C GLU A 177 11.97 2.80 -21.48
N ARG A 178 11.52 2.14 -22.56
CA ARG A 178 10.82 0.85 -22.48
C ARG A 178 11.64 -0.19 -21.73
N HIS A 179 12.90 -0.38 -22.14
CA HIS A 179 13.77 -1.37 -21.52
C HIS A 179 14.08 -1.05 -20.06
N LYS A 180 14.21 0.23 -19.70
CA LYS A 180 14.38 0.65 -18.30
C LYS A 180 13.19 0.28 -17.43
N LEU A 181 11.97 0.44 -17.94
CA LEU A 181 10.74 0.08 -17.21
C LEU A 181 10.58 -1.44 -17.10
N GLU A 182 10.78 -2.18 -18.19
CA GLU A 182 10.83 -3.66 -18.18
C GLU A 182 11.81 -4.18 -17.14
N LYS A 183 13.02 -3.61 -17.12
CA LYS A 183 14.06 -4.00 -16.18
C LYS A 183 13.67 -3.72 -14.73
N ALA A 184 12.97 -2.62 -14.47
CA ALA A 184 12.50 -2.28 -13.12
C ALA A 184 11.45 -3.30 -12.63
N PHE A 185 10.50 -3.69 -13.48
CA PHE A 185 9.54 -4.76 -13.17
C PHE A 185 10.22 -6.12 -13.00
N GLN A 186 11.21 -6.45 -13.83
CA GLN A 186 12.00 -7.66 -13.68
C GLN A 186 12.71 -7.70 -12.32
N ILE A 187 13.39 -6.60 -11.94
CA ILE A 187 14.07 -6.50 -10.64
C ILE A 187 13.08 -6.72 -9.51
N TYR A 188 11.90 -6.09 -9.57
CA TYR A 188 10.86 -6.27 -8.56
C TYR A 188 10.44 -7.74 -8.42
N ALA A 189 10.12 -8.40 -9.54
CA ALA A 189 9.70 -9.79 -9.53
C ALA A 189 10.82 -10.74 -9.04
N GLU A 190 12.02 -10.63 -9.59
CA GLU A 190 13.13 -11.54 -9.29
C GLU A 190 13.62 -11.43 -7.84
N TYR A 191 13.74 -10.22 -7.30
CA TYR A 191 14.20 -10.02 -5.94
C TYR A 191 13.18 -10.50 -4.90
N PHE A 192 11.89 -10.39 -5.22
CA PHE A 192 10.84 -10.55 -4.22
C PHE A 192 9.92 -11.76 -4.42
N LYS A 193 10.11 -12.57 -5.48
CA LYS A 193 9.30 -13.78 -5.72
C LYS A 193 9.48 -14.90 -4.70
N LYS A 194 10.60 -14.93 -3.98
CA LYS A 194 10.88 -15.93 -2.94
C LYS A 194 10.47 -15.49 -1.54
N LEU A 195 10.00 -14.25 -1.38
CA LEU A 195 9.53 -13.78 -0.10
C LEU A 195 8.22 -14.48 0.26
N GLU A 196 8.07 -14.81 1.55
CA GLU A 196 6.82 -15.35 2.05
C GLU A 196 5.68 -14.33 1.85
N PRO A 197 4.46 -14.79 1.49
CA PRO A 197 3.31 -13.91 1.36
C PRO A 197 2.99 -13.22 2.70
N SER A 198 3.27 -11.92 2.78
CA SER A 198 2.88 -11.04 3.88
C SER A 198 1.90 -9.97 3.39
N ALA A 199 1.15 -9.36 4.30
CA ALA A 199 0.21 -8.29 3.95
C ALA A 199 0.92 -7.09 3.29
N ILE A 200 2.14 -6.76 3.74
CA ILE A 200 3.01 -5.76 3.11
C ILE A 200 3.40 -6.17 1.69
N LYS A 201 3.83 -7.42 1.50
CA LYS A 201 4.22 -7.91 0.18
C LYS A 201 3.05 -7.84 -0.79
N GLN A 202 1.85 -8.24 -0.34
CA GLN A 202 0.62 -8.15 -1.13
C GLN A 202 0.29 -6.69 -1.49
N ALA A 203 0.42 -5.75 -0.54
CA ALA A 203 0.22 -4.32 -0.81
C ALA A 203 1.20 -3.78 -1.86
N CYS A 204 2.47 -4.17 -1.78
CA CYS A 204 3.48 -3.79 -2.77
C CYS A 204 3.24 -4.43 -4.14
N ASP A 205 2.82 -5.71 -4.19
CA ASP A 205 2.50 -6.39 -5.44
C ASP A 205 1.32 -5.74 -6.14
N ASN A 206 0.28 -5.40 -5.36
CA ASN A 206 -0.86 -4.64 -5.86
C ASN A 206 -0.42 -3.27 -6.39
N ARG A 207 0.49 -2.57 -5.71
CA ARG A 207 1.04 -1.30 -6.21
C ARG A 207 1.81 -1.49 -7.51
N ALA A 208 2.62 -2.55 -7.65
CA ALA A 208 3.35 -2.84 -8.88
C ALA A 208 2.39 -3.09 -10.06
N ILE A 209 1.30 -3.84 -9.83
CA ILE A 209 0.25 -4.07 -10.84
C ILE A 209 -0.45 -2.76 -11.20
N LEU A 210 -0.81 -1.93 -10.21
CA LEU A 210 -1.41 -0.61 -10.44
C LEU A 210 -0.49 0.31 -11.25
N LEU A 211 0.82 0.29 -10.99
CA LEU A 211 1.79 1.06 -11.77
C LEU A 211 1.83 0.63 -13.24
N LEU A 212 1.68 -0.68 -13.52
CA LEU A 212 1.55 -1.16 -14.90
C LEU A 212 0.21 -0.75 -15.53
N GLU A 213 -0.87 -0.78 -14.77
CA GLU A 213 -2.18 -0.31 -15.21
C GLU A 213 -2.17 1.18 -15.58
N GLU A 214 -1.56 2.01 -14.73
CA GLU A 214 -1.31 3.43 -15.01
C GLU A 214 -0.46 3.61 -16.27
N HIS A 215 0.57 2.77 -16.46
CA HIS A 215 1.40 2.82 -17.65
C HIS A 215 0.60 2.47 -18.92
N VAL A 216 -0.23 1.42 -18.88
CA VAL A 216 -1.12 1.06 -20.00
C VAL A 216 -2.07 2.21 -20.34
N ALA A 217 -2.68 2.85 -19.32
CA ALA A 217 -3.52 4.03 -19.54
C ALA A 217 -2.73 5.22 -20.14
N TYR A 218 -1.46 5.39 -19.75
CA TYR A 218 -0.57 6.37 -20.36
C TYR A 218 -0.30 6.04 -21.84
N LEU A 219 -0.10 4.77 -22.21
CA LEU A 219 0.08 4.34 -23.60
C LEU A 219 -1.18 4.55 -24.45
N GLU A 220 -2.36 4.31 -23.90
CA GLU A 220 -3.65 4.52 -24.56
C GLU A 220 -3.94 6.01 -24.81
N SER A 221 -3.60 6.88 -23.85
CA SER A 221 -3.90 8.32 -23.91
C SER A 221 -2.95 9.13 -24.78
N ASN A 222 -1.78 8.59 -25.11
CA ASN A 222 -0.79 9.25 -25.96
C ASN A 222 -0.74 8.60 -27.35
N ALA A 223 -0.25 9.34 -28.35
CA ALA A 223 -0.15 8.91 -29.75
C ALA A 223 0.73 7.65 -29.99
N TYR A 224 1.27 7.03 -28.93
CA TYR A 224 1.97 5.75 -28.95
C TYR A 224 1.03 4.55 -29.15
N PHE A 225 -0.28 4.74 -29.00
CA PHE A 225 -1.29 3.77 -29.43
C PHE A 225 -1.32 3.52 -30.94
N ASN A 226 -0.59 4.31 -31.74
CA ASN A 226 -0.43 4.07 -33.18
C ASN A 226 0.44 2.83 -33.49
N ASP A 227 1.26 2.34 -32.55
CA ASP A 227 2.00 1.07 -32.66
C ASP A 227 1.60 0.10 -31.54
N ARG A 228 0.34 -0.36 -31.60
CA ARG A 228 -0.21 -1.33 -30.63
C ARG A 228 0.59 -2.63 -30.54
N ARG A 229 1.33 -3.02 -31.60
CA ARG A 229 2.16 -4.23 -31.55
C ARG A 229 3.34 -4.04 -30.61
N LYS A 230 4.07 -2.93 -30.72
CA LYS A 230 5.16 -2.63 -29.79
C LYS A 230 4.66 -2.40 -28.36
N ALA A 231 3.49 -1.79 -28.20
CA ALA A 231 2.85 -1.65 -26.90
C ALA A 231 2.52 -3.03 -26.30
N LEU A 232 1.91 -3.92 -27.08
CA LEU A 232 1.61 -5.30 -26.64
C LEU A 232 2.87 -6.08 -26.27
N GLU A 233 3.93 -6.00 -27.07
CA GLU A 233 5.21 -6.67 -26.79
C GLU A 233 5.78 -6.20 -25.44
N HIS A 234 5.86 -4.88 -25.26
CA HIS A 234 6.35 -4.27 -24.02
C HIS A 234 5.51 -4.66 -22.80
N VAL A 235 4.19 -4.50 -22.88
CA VAL A 235 3.27 -4.84 -21.79
C VAL A 235 3.32 -6.34 -21.49
N SER A 236 3.45 -7.20 -22.50
CA SER A 236 3.56 -8.65 -22.30
C SER A 236 4.80 -9.04 -21.52
N ILE A 237 5.94 -8.36 -21.72
CA ILE A 237 7.16 -8.58 -20.93
C ILE A 237 6.93 -8.18 -19.47
N CYS A 238 6.38 -6.99 -19.23
CA CYS A 238 6.07 -6.52 -17.88
C CYS A 238 5.07 -7.46 -17.15
N VAL A 239 4.01 -7.89 -17.85
CA VAL A 239 3.04 -8.86 -17.33
C VAL A 239 3.68 -10.19 -17.02
N HIS A 240 4.58 -10.70 -17.87
CA HIS A 240 5.28 -11.95 -17.61
C HIS A 240 6.05 -11.91 -16.28
N HIS A 241 6.77 -10.82 -16.02
CA HIS A 241 7.48 -10.64 -14.74
C HIS A 241 6.52 -10.56 -13.55
N LEU A 242 5.46 -9.76 -13.64
CA LEU A 242 4.51 -9.60 -12.53
C LEU A 242 3.66 -10.86 -12.27
N ARG A 243 3.44 -11.70 -13.28
CA ARG A 243 2.64 -12.93 -13.15
C ARG A 243 3.26 -13.93 -12.17
N GLU A 244 4.59 -13.94 -12.04
CA GLU A 244 5.30 -14.82 -11.10
C GLU A 244 4.95 -14.51 -9.63
N ILE A 245 4.66 -13.25 -9.33
CA ILE A 245 4.42 -12.76 -7.97
C ILE A 245 2.94 -12.48 -7.68
N ALA A 246 2.12 -12.30 -8.72
CA ALA A 246 0.71 -11.97 -8.58
C ALA A 246 -0.11 -13.16 -8.04
N ASN A 247 -1.03 -12.84 -7.14
CA ASN A 247 -2.10 -13.75 -6.72
C ASN A 247 -3.12 -13.98 -7.86
N LEU A 248 -4.14 -14.81 -7.63
CA LEU A 248 -5.10 -15.18 -8.67
C LEU A 248 -5.80 -13.97 -9.31
N GLU A 249 -6.25 -13.02 -8.47
CA GLU A 249 -6.92 -11.78 -8.91
C GLU A 249 -5.96 -10.88 -9.71
N GLY A 250 -4.74 -10.69 -9.21
CA GLY A 250 -3.71 -9.93 -9.88
C GLY A 250 -3.35 -10.53 -11.24
N ARG A 251 -3.32 -11.86 -11.36
CA ARG A 251 -3.10 -12.53 -12.67
C ARG A 251 -4.23 -12.24 -13.66
N ALA A 252 -5.49 -12.24 -13.21
CA ALA A 252 -6.62 -11.89 -14.07
C ALA A 252 -6.48 -10.44 -14.57
N ARG A 253 -6.21 -9.49 -13.66
CA ARG A 253 -5.97 -8.08 -14.00
C ARG A 253 -4.82 -7.93 -15.01
N LEU A 254 -3.71 -8.64 -14.83
CA LEU A 254 -2.58 -8.58 -15.76
C LEU A 254 -2.93 -9.08 -17.18
N GLU A 255 -3.76 -10.12 -17.31
CA GLU A 255 -4.22 -10.58 -18.63
C GLU A 255 -5.20 -9.58 -19.26
N GLU A 256 -6.07 -8.94 -18.48
CA GLU A 256 -6.94 -7.86 -18.96
C GLU A 256 -6.12 -6.69 -19.53
N LEU A 257 -5.01 -6.32 -18.88
CA LEU A 257 -4.10 -5.28 -19.37
C LEU A 257 -3.48 -5.62 -20.74
N LYS A 258 -3.14 -6.90 -20.99
CA LYS A 258 -2.65 -7.33 -22.31
C LYS A 258 -3.73 -7.22 -23.38
N GLU A 259 -4.95 -7.62 -23.07
CA GLU A 259 -6.05 -7.54 -24.04
C GLU A 259 -6.40 -6.08 -24.38
N ARG A 260 -6.28 -5.15 -23.42
CA ARG A 260 -6.49 -3.70 -23.67
C ARG A 260 -5.55 -3.12 -24.73
N VAL A 261 -4.28 -3.51 -24.71
CA VAL A 261 -3.27 -3.02 -25.68
C VAL A 261 -3.18 -3.88 -26.94
N ARG A 262 -3.99 -4.94 -27.05
CA ARG A 262 -3.94 -5.86 -28.18
C ARG A 262 -4.29 -5.12 -29.49
N PRO A 263 -3.50 -5.29 -30.56
CA PRO A 263 -3.87 -4.77 -31.86
C PRO A 263 -5.16 -5.46 -32.34
N PRO A 264 -6.01 -4.77 -33.11
CA PRO A 264 -7.18 -5.38 -33.72
C PRO A 264 -6.77 -6.59 -34.58
N ASP A 265 -7.67 -7.56 -34.69
CA ASP A 265 -7.45 -8.75 -35.53
C ASP A 265 -7.10 -8.31 -36.96
N PRO A 266 -5.90 -8.66 -37.46
CA PRO A 266 -5.46 -8.32 -38.81
C PRO A 266 -6.47 -8.71 -39.89
N THR A 267 -7.16 -9.83 -39.71
CA THR A 267 -8.18 -10.31 -40.64
C THR A 267 -9.37 -9.36 -40.70
N GLN A 268 -9.83 -8.90 -39.54
CA GLN A 268 -10.96 -7.98 -39.44
C GLN A 268 -10.58 -6.60 -39.96
N GLU A 269 -9.38 -6.14 -39.65
CA GLU A 269 -8.87 -4.85 -40.12
C GLU A 269 -8.68 -4.83 -41.63
N LEU A 270 -8.13 -5.89 -42.22
CA LEU A 270 -8.02 -6.04 -43.68
C LEU A 270 -9.39 -6.06 -44.35
N LYS A 271 -10.39 -6.72 -43.75
CA LYS A 271 -11.78 -6.70 -44.26
C LYS A 271 -12.39 -5.30 -44.19
N ARG A 272 -12.21 -4.60 -43.07
CA ARG A 272 -12.67 -3.21 -42.87
C ARG A 272 -12.07 -2.27 -43.91
N LEU A 273 -10.75 -2.30 -44.08
CA LEU A 273 -10.03 -1.49 -45.07
C LEU A 273 -10.42 -1.86 -46.50
N PHE A 274 -10.67 -3.14 -46.77
CA PHE A 274 -11.18 -3.58 -48.07
C PHE A 274 -12.58 -2.99 -48.35
N GLU A 275 -13.50 -3.04 -47.38
CA GLU A 275 -14.82 -2.40 -47.51
C GLU A 275 -14.72 -0.88 -47.72
N GLU A 276 -13.75 -0.21 -47.10
CA GLU A 276 -13.47 1.22 -47.35
C GLU A 276 -13.09 1.44 -48.82
N VAL A 277 -12.28 0.57 -49.43
CA VAL A 277 -11.98 0.64 -50.87
C VAL A 277 -13.24 0.40 -51.73
N GLU A 278 -14.11 -0.54 -51.33
CA GLU A 278 -15.38 -0.79 -52.02
C GLU A 278 -16.29 0.45 -52.00
N LYS A 279 -16.36 1.14 -50.86
CA LYS A 279 -17.24 2.29 -50.63
C LYS A 279 -16.63 3.64 -51.02
N ALA A 280 -15.30 3.72 -51.20
CA ALA A 280 -14.63 4.97 -51.52
C ALA A 280 -15.04 5.51 -52.90
N GLU A 281 -15.36 6.80 -52.93
CA GLU A 281 -15.66 7.56 -54.15
C GLU A 281 -14.69 8.74 -54.28
N GLY A 282 -14.31 9.05 -55.53
CA GLY A 282 -13.28 10.04 -55.82
C GLY A 282 -11.86 9.47 -55.72
N GLU A 283 -11.00 9.93 -56.63
CA GLU A 283 -9.64 9.40 -56.83
C GLU A 283 -8.77 9.45 -55.55
N ALA A 284 -8.80 10.58 -54.83
CA ALA A 284 -8.02 10.77 -53.61
C ALA A 284 -8.41 9.80 -52.48
N ASN A 285 -9.71 9.56 -52.29
CA ASN A 285 -10.21 8.66 -51.25
C ASN A 285 -9.90 7.20 -51.58
N ILE A 286 -10.05 6.82 -52.86
CA ILE A 286 -9.70 5.48 -53.35
C ILE A 286 -8.20 5.23 -53.17
N TYR A 287 -7.35 6.19 -53.56
CA TYR A 287 -5.92 6.09 -53.36
C TYR A 287 -5.55 5.93 -51.88
N SER A 288 -6.12 6.77 -51.01
CA SER A 288 -5.89 6.69 -49.55
C SER A 288 -6.31 5.34 -48.97
N ALA A 289 -7.49 4.82 -49.34
CA ALA A 289 -7.98 3.54 -48.86
C ALA A 289 -7.12 2.36 -49.35
N VAL A 290 -6.68 2.38 -50.61
CA VAL A 290 -5.79 1.36 -51.18
C VAL A 290 -4.42 1.37 -50.51
N VAL A 291 -3.86 2.56 -50.24
CA VAL A 291 -2.60 2.70 -49.50
C VAL A 291 -2.75 2.16 -48.07
N ALA A 292 -3.83 2.51 -47.37
CA ALA A 292 -4.08 2.00 -46.03
C ALA A 292 -4.20 0.46 -46.01
N PHE A 293 -4.95 -0.13 -46.95
CA PHE A 293 -5.05 -1.58 -47.11
C PHE A 293 -3.67 -2.22 -47.38
N ASN A 294 -2.89 -1.67 -48.30
CA ASN A 294 -1.57 -2.22 -48.63
C ASN A 294 -0.59 -2.12 -47.47
N ASN A 295 -0.58 -1.00 -46.74
CA ASN A 295 0.24 -0.84 -45.53
C ASN A 295 -0.12 -1.89 -44.48
N CYS A 296 -1.42 -2.16 -44.27
CA CYS A 296 -1.88 -3.20 -43.35
C CYS A 296 -1.46 -4.61 -43.83
N ALA A 297 -1.59 -4.90 -45.12
CA ALA A 297 -1.19 -6.18 -45.71
C ALA A 297 0.32 -6.41 -45.63
N GLU A 298 1.13 -5.38 -45.86
CA GLU A 298 2.60 -5.43 -45.73
C GLU A 298 3.05 -5.62 -44.29
N ALA A 299 2.33 -5.04 -43.33
CA ALA A 299 2.56 -5.28 -41.91
C ALA A 299 2.15 -6.69 -41.45
N ASN A 300 1.30 -7.40 -42.21
CA ASN A 300 0.71 -8.70 -41.85
C ASN A 300 0.89 -9.78 -42.95
N PRO A 301 2.10 -10.02 -43.49
CA PRO A 301 2.27 -10.81 -44.72
C PRO A 301 1.82 -12.27 -44.62
N ALA A 302 1.71 -12.81 -43.40
CA ALA A 302 1.27 -14.18 -43.15
C ALA A 302 -0.26 -14.35 -43.14
N GLU A 303 -1.03 -13.27 -43.24
CA GLU A 303 -2.49 -13.31 -43.14
C GLU A 303 -3.13 -13.95 -44.40
N PRO A 304 -3.79 -15.12 -44.29
CA PRO A 304 -4.25 -15.90 -45.44
C PRO A 304 -5.22 -15.16 -46.36
N SER A 305 -5.99 -14.23 -45.80
CA SER A 305 -7.02 -13.48 -46.52
C SER A 305 -6.47 -12.42 -47.49
N ILE A 306 -5.19 -12.02 -47.36
CA ILE A 306 -4.58 -10.96 -48.18
C ILE A 306 -4.68 -11.23 -49.68
N HIS A 307 -4.36 -12.45 -50.11
CA HIS A 307 -4.31 -12.77 -51.54
C HIS A 307 -5.70 -12.63 -52.19
N ASP A 308 -6.73 -13.15 -51.53
CA ASP A 308 -8.11 -13.06 -52.02
C ASP A 308 -8.61 -11.61 -52.04
N LEU A 309 -8.40 -10.87 -50.96
CA LEU A 309 -8.79 -9.47 -50.86
C LEU A 309 -8.07 -8.60 -51.90
N LYS A 310 -6.76 -8.79 -52.13
CA LYS A 310 -6.01 -8.09 -53.21
C LYS A 310 -6.53 -8.45 -54.61
N ARG A 311 -7.00 -9.68 -54.83
CA ARG A 311 -7.60 -10.08 -56.12
C ARG A 311 -8.94 -9.38 -56.33
N ARG A 312 -9.81 -9.40 -55.33
CA ARG A 312 -11.12 -8.73 -55.37
C ARG A 312 -10.98 -7.22 -55.52
N MET A 313 -10.03 -6.62 -54.81
CA MET A 313 -9.75 -5.18 -54.87
C MET A 313 -9.36 -4.74 -56.28
N ARG A 314 -8.53 -5.52 -56.98
CA ARG A 314 -8.17 -5.26 -58.38
C ARG A 314 -9.37 -5.28 -59.32
N VAL A 315 -10.35 -6.15 -59.10
CA VAL A 315 -11.58 -6.21 -59.91
C VAL A 315 -12.40 -4.93 -59.71
N ILE A 316 -12.54 -4.48 -58.46
CA ILE A 316 -13.32 -3.28 -58.12
C ILE A 316 -12.65 -2.02 -58.66
N LEU A 317 -11.33 -1.89 -58.52
CA LEU A 317 -10.58 -0.75 -59.06
C LEU A 317 -10.69 -0.66 -60.59
N LYS A 318 -10.69 -1.79 -61.30
CA LYS A 318 -10.96 -1.84 -62.75
C LYS A 318 -12.38 -1.39 -63.09
N GLN A 319 -13.39 -1.86 -62.35
CA GLN A 319 -14.78 -1.45 -62.54
C GLN A 319 -14.97 0.05 -62.32
N LYS A 320 -14.22 0.64 -61.38
CA LYS A 320 -14.21 2.06 -61.10
C LYS A 320 -13.33 2.91 -62.05
N GLY A 321 -12.58 2.28 -62.96
CA GLY A 321 -11.75 2.97 -63.97
C GLY A 321 -10.36 3.41 -63.51
N PHE A 322 -9.84 2.86 -62.41
CA PHE A 322 -8.54 3.24 -61.82
C PHE A 322 -7.40 2.23 -62.10
N LEU A 323 -7.65 1.18 -62.90
CA LEU A 323 -6.70 0.13 -63.28
C LEU A 323 -6.86 -0.35 -64.71
#